data_AF-A0A520HRU6-F1
#
_entry.id   AF-A0A520HRU6-F1
#
_cell.length_a   1.000
_cell.length_b   1.000
_cell.length_c   1.000
_cell.angle_alpha   90.00
_cell.angle_beta   90.00
_cell.angle_gamma   90.00
#
_symmetry.space_group_name_H-M   'P 1'
#
loop_
_entity.id
_entity.type
_entity.pdbx_description
1 polymer ?
#
loop_
_entity_poly.entity_id
_entity_poly.type
_entity_poly.pdbx_seq_one_letter_code
_entity_poly.pdbx_strand_id
1 'polypeptide(L)'
;MSIKIKDQPFYIQATAVLFGLILIVYVLNILADILVPLAFAAFLAVLLNPLCNRLQRHKVPKFLSIIIAMLIMIISVLLVFYFLSTQIVQFGDSLPMLQKKFESITADLKTWIQSTFGVTLAKQEQMIKDALNSSQAMVGKTLNSVLGILSVVFLLPVYIFLMLFMFTIIPICC
;
A
#
# COMPACT_ATOMS: atom_id res chain seq x y z
N MET A 1 -4.09 -49.86 13.01
CA MET A 1 -4.18 -49.61 11.55
C MET A 1 -2.83 -49.09 11.10
N SER A 2 -1.98 -49.97 10.58
CA SER A 2 -0.58 -49.66 10.25
C SER A 2 -0.52 -49.05 8.85
N ILE A 3 -0.19 -47.76 8.76
CA ILE A 3 0.08 -47.12 7.47
C ILE A 3 1.46 -47.60 7.01
N LYS A 4 1.47 -48.69 6.22
CA LYS A 4 2.63 -49.08 5.42
C LYS A 4 2.80 -48.05 4.30
N ILE A 5 3.75 -47.14 4.45
CA ILE A 5 4.28 -46.35 3.33
C ILE A 5 5.16 -47.32 2.52
N LYS A 6 4.51 -48.00 1.57
CA LYS A 6 5.13 -48.79 0.50
C LYS A 6 6.13 -47.89 -0.24
N ASP A 7 7.27 -48.44 -0.67
CA ASP A 7 8.30 -47.77 -1.46
C ASP A 7 7.69 -46.88 -2.55
N GLN A 8 7.50 -45.59 -2.24
CA GLN A 8 6.97 -44.62 -3.18
C GLN A 8 8.16 -43.94 -3.85
N PRO A 9 8.16 -43.80 -5.19
CA PRO A 9 9.26 -43.13 -5.87
C PRO A 9 9.38 -41.71 -5.30
N PHE A 10 10.62 -41.26 -5.08
CA PHE A 10 11.00 -39.94 -4.54
C PHE A 10 10.18 -38.78 -5.14
N TYR A 11 9.72 -38.95 -6.38
CA TYR A 11 8.82 -38.04 -7.09
C TYR A 11 7.50 -37.73 -6.37
N ILE A 12 6.80 -38.71 -5.78
CA ILE A 12 5.47 -38.50 -5.17
C ILE A 12 5.57 -37.70 -3.86
N GLN A 13 6.60 -37.98 -3.06
CA GLN A 13 6.86 -37.22 -1.83
C GLN A 13 7.23 -35.76 -2.15
N ALA A 14 8.06 -35.54 -3.17
CA ALA A 14 8.40 -34.20 -3.64
C ALA A 14 7.16 -33.43 -4.14
N THR A 15 6.29 -34.08 -4.93
CA THR A 15 5.03 -33.45 -5.39
C THR A 15 4.10 -33.11 -4.23
N ALA A 16 3.98 -33.97 -3.22
CA ALA A 16 3.14 -33.71 -2.04
C ALA A 16 3.65 -32.52 -1.22
N VAL A 17 4.97 -32.41 -1.03
CA VAL A 17 5.58 -31.26 -0.33
C VAL A 17 5.41 -29.97 -1.12
N LEU A 18 5.61 -30.00 -2.44
CA LEU A 18 5.37 -28.83 -3.30
C LEU A 18 3.90 -28.39 -3.24
N PHE A 19 2.98 -29.34 -3.31
CA PHE A 19 1.55 -29.05 -3.25
C PHE A 19 1.15 -28.46 -1.89
N GLY A 20 1.70 -29.00 -0.79
CA GLY A 20 1.53 -28.43 0.54
C GLY A 20 2.08 -27.01 0.66
N LEU A 21 3.27 -26.75 0.10
CA LEU A 21 3.88 -25.42 0.10
C LEU A 21 3.02 -24.41 -0.68
N ILE A 22 2.53 -24.78 -1.86
CA ILE A 22 1.64 -23.93 -2.67
C ILE A 22 0.35 -23.64 -1.91
N LEU A 23 -0.26 -24.63 -1.26
CA LEU A 23 -1.45 -24.46 -0.42
C LEU A 23 -1.20 -23.47 0.72
N ILE A 24 -0.07 -23.60 1.42
CA ILE A 24 0.30 -22.70 2.51
C ILE A 24 0.48 -21.27 2.00
N VAL A 25 1.21 -21.08 0.88
CA VAL A 25 1.40 -19.75 0.28
C VAL A 25 0.07 -19.17 -0.19
N TYR A 26 -0.83 -19.99 -0.74
CA TYR A 26 -2.16 -19.54 -1.18
C TYR A 26 -3.02 -19.06 0.00
N VAL A 27 -3.05 -19.83 1.11
CA VAL A 27 -3.77 -19.44 2.32
C VAL A 27 -3.15 -18.18 2.93
N LEU A 28 -1.82 -18.08 2.98
CA LEU A 28 -1.12 -16.87 3.45
C LEU A 28 -1.44 -15.66 2.58
N ASN A 29 -1.57 -15.81 1.26
CA ASN A 29 -1.92 -14.72 0.36
C ASN A 29 -3.35 -14.21 0.62
N ILE A 30 -4.30 -15.12 0.87
CA ILE A 30 -5.66 -14.74 1.26
C ILE A 30 -5.70 -14.07 2.64
N LEU A 31 -4.91 -14.58 3.60
CA LEU A 31 -4.83 -13.98 4.94
C LEU A 31 -3.99 -12.69 4.97
N ALA A 32 -3.21 -12.39 3.93
CA ALA A 32 -2.30 -11.26 3.91
C ALA A 32 -3.03 -9.94 4.16
N ASP A 33 -4.24 -9.78 3.62
CA ASP A 33 -5.06 -8.58 3.78
C ASP A 33 -5.42 -8.29 5.25
N ILE A 34 -5.42 -9.30 6.13
CA ILE A 34 -5.67 -9.18 7.57
C ILE A 34 -4.35 -9.22 8.36
N LEU A 35 -3.44 -10.11 7.96
CA LEU A 35 -2.18 -10.36 8.64
C LEU A 35 -1.24 -9.16 8.54
N VAL A 36 -1.24 -8.44 7.42
CA VAL A 36 -0.41 -7.25 7.20
C VAL A 36 -0.83 -6.11 8.14
N PRO A 37 -2.11 -5.64 8.18
CA PRO A 37 -2.54 -4.65 9.17
C PRO A 37 -2.26 -5.06 10.61
N LEU A 38 -2.44 -6.35 10.94
CA LEU A 38 -2.17 -6.88 12.28
C LEU A 38 -0.68 -6.80 12.65
N ALA A 39 0.22 -7.18 11.73
CA ALA A 39 1.66 -7.11 11.93
C ALA A 39 2.14 -5.66 12.08
N PHE A 40 1.61 -4.74 11.28
CA PHE A 40 1.86 -3.30 11.43
C PHE A 40 1.36 -2.77 12.77
N ALA A 41 0.16 -3.19 13.19
CA ALA A 41 -0.39 -2.82 14.48
C ALA A 41 0.47 -3.32 15.65
N ALA A 42 0.97 -4.56 15.55
CA ALA A 42 1.92 -5.13 16.51
C ALA A 42 3.22 -4.33 16.59
N PHE A 43 3.81 -4.03 15.44
CA PHE A 43 5.04 -3.26 15.34
C PHE A 43 4.89 -1.86 15.96
N LEU A 44 3.81 -1.16 15.60
CA LEU A 44 3.50 0.16 16.17
C LEU A 44 3.21 0.07 17.66
N ALA A 45 2.48 -0.95 18.13
CA ALA A 45 2.23 -1.13 19.56
C ALA A 45 3.53 -1.30 20.35
N VAL A 46 4.49 -2.07 19.85
CA VAL A 46 5.83 -2.21 20.46
C VAL A 46 6.59 -0.88 20.45
N LEU A 47 6.50 -0.11 19.35
CA LEU A 47 7.13 1.20 19.24
C LEU A 47 6.50 2.25 20.17
N LEU A 48 5.18 2.17 20.39
CA LEU A 48 4.44 3.09 21.26
C LEU A 48 4.52 2.69 22.75
N ASN A 49 4.87 1.45 23.08
CA ASN A 49 5.06 0.98 24.44
C ASN A 49 5.98 1.90 25.30
N PRO A 50 7.19 2.32 24.86
CA PRO A 50 8.01 3.26 25.61
C PRO A 50 7.36 4.65 25.77
N LEU A 51 6.57 5.08 24.79
CA LEU A 51 5.82 6.34 24.85
C LEU A 51 4.69 6.26 25.89
N CYS A 52 3.91 5.16 25.87
CA CYS A 52 2.88 4.89 26.87
C CYS A 52 3.47 4.76 28.28
N ASN A 53 4.62 4.10 28.45
CA ASN A 53 5.30 4.02 29.75
C ASN A 53 5.77 5.39 30.25
N ARG A 54 6.27 6.28 29.36
CA ARG A 54 6.57 7.67 29.73
C ARG A 54 5.32 8.44 30.15
N LEU A 55 4.19 8.22 29.49
CA LEU A 55 2.93 8.88 29.81
C LEU A 55 2.33 8.36 31.13
N GLN A 56 2.43 7.06 31.40
CA GLN A 56 2.03 6.46 32.67
C GLN A 56 2.90 6.95 33.84
N ARG A 57 4.19 7.25 33.62
CA ARG A 57 5.05 7.92 34.63
C ARG A 57 4.51 9.29 35.06
N HIS A 58 3.75 9.97 34.21
CA HIS A 58 3.02 11.20 34.56
C HIS A 58 1.68 10.95 35.27
N LYS A 59 1.45 9.75 35.83
CA LYS A 59 0.20 9.31 36.48
C LYS A 59 -1.05 9.35 35.57
N VAL A 60 -0.86 9.28 34.25
CA VAL A 60 -1.98 9.21 33.31
C VAL A 60 -2.62 7.81 33.38
N PRO A 61 -3.94 7.68 33.55
CA PRO A 61 -4.60 6.39 33.60
C PRO A 61 -4.45 5.65 32.27
N LYS A 62 -4.39 4.31 32.31
CA LYS A 62 -4.11 3.46 31.14
C LYS A 62 -4.96 3.83 29.93
N PHE A 63 -6.27 4.00 30.12
CA PHE A 63 -7.21 4.40 29.07
C PHE A 63 -6.84 5.72 28.36
N LEU A 64 -6.47 6.78 29.12
CA LEU A 64 -6.07 8.05 28.52
C LEU A 64 -4.77 7.90 27.71
N SER A 65 -3.84 7.06 28.18
CA SER A 65 -2.59 6.85 27.46
C SER A 65 -2.81 6.22 26.09
N ILE A 66 -3.76 5.28 25.98
CA ILE A 66 -4.16 4.65 24.72
C ILE A 66 -4.80 5.66 23.77
N ILE A 67 -5.72 6.48 24.27
CA ILE A 67 -6.41 7.49 23.48
C ILE A 67 -5.42 8.53 22.94
N ILE A 68 -4.50 9.02 23.78
CA ILE A 68 -3.48 9.99 23.37
C ILE A 68 -2.53 9.38 22.32
N ALA A 69 -2.08 8.14 22.52
CA ALA A 69 -1.27 7.40 21.56
C ALA A 69 -1.96 7.26 20.19
N MET A 70 -3.24 6.91 20.18
CA MET A 70 -4.05 6.78 18.97
C MET A 70 -4.21 8.13 18.26
N LEU A 71 -4.45 9.19 19.02
CA LEU A 71 -4.62 10.54 18.49
C LEU A 71 -3.32 11.06 17.83
N ILE A 72 -2.18 10.85 18.49
CA ILE A 72 -0.85 11.18 17.94
C ILE A 72 -0.60 10.43 16.62
N MET A 73 -0.97 9.15 16.56
CA MET A 73 -0.82 8.35 15.34
C MET A 73 -1.67 8.88 14.19
N ILE A 74 -2.96 9.15 14.43
CA ILE A 74 -3.86 9.70 13.41
C ILE A 74 -3.31 11.02 12.88
N ILE A 75 -2.89 11.92 13.77
CA ILE A 75 -2.27 13.20 13.39
C ILE A 75 -1.02 12.95 12.55
N SER A 76 -0.15 12.02 12.95
CA SER A 76 1.10 11.73 12.23
C SER A 76 0.83 11.22 10.81
N VAL A 77 -0.16 10.34 10.64
CA VAL A 77 -0.57 9.83 9.33
C VAL A 77 -1.14 10.95 8.47
N LEU A 78 -2.07 11.76 9.01
CA LEU A 78 -2.64 12.90 8.29
C LEU A 78 -1.57 13.92 7.87
N LEU A 79 -0.59 14.17 8.74
CA LEU A 79 0.53 15.05 8.44
C LEU A 79 1.37 14.53 7.26
N VAL A 80 1.68 13.23 7.25
CA VAL A 80 2.42 12.59 6.15
C VAL A 80 1.62 12.66 4.85
N PHE A 81 0.32 12.33 4.88
CA PHE A 81 -0.53 12.43 3.69
C PHE A 81 -0.66 13.85 3.17
N TYR A 82 -0.82 14.83 4.06
CA TYR A 82 -0.84 16.25 3.70
C TYR A 82 0.47 16.65 3.02
N PHE A 83 1.61 16.30 3.61
CA PHE A 83 2.93 16.62 3.08
C PHE A 83 3.20 15.92 1.73
N LEU A 84 2.79 14.67 1.57
CA LEU A 84 2.88 13.97 0.28
C LEU A 84 1.98 14.62 -0.77
N SER A 85 0.76 15.01 -0.39
CA SER A 85 -0.19 15.67 -1.30
C SER A 85 0.34 17.00 -1.79
N THR A 86 0.91 17.83 -0.90
CA THR A 86 1.51 19.11 -1.28
C THR A 86 2.71 18.90 -2.20
N GLN A 87 3.55 17.89 -1.96
CA GLN A 87 4.65 17.56 -2.87
C GLN A 87 4.16 17.12 -4.24
N ILE A 88 3.15 16.26 -4.32
CA ILE A 88 2.59 15.79 -5.60
C ILE A 88 2.00 16.95 -6.40
N VAL A 89 1.28 17.88 -5.76
CA VAL A 89 0.73 19.06 -6.42
C VAL A 89 1.84 19.94 -6.98
N GLN A 90 2.90 20.18 -6.20
CA GLN A 90 4.03 21.00 -6.64
C GLN A 90 4.80 20.38 -7.82
N PHE A 91 4.91 19.04 -7.86
CA PHE A 91 5.41 18.30 -9.03
C PHE A 91 4.44 18.37 -10.22
N GLY A 92 3.14 18.25 -9.96
CA GLY A 92 2.06 18.38 -10.94
C GLY A 92 2.05 19.74 -11.62
N ASP A 93 2.28 20.82 -10.88
CA ASP A 93 2.39 22.19 -11.40
C ASP A 93 3.68 22.41 -12.21
N SER A 94 4.70 21.58 -11.99
CA SER A 94 5.96 21.60 -12.76
C SER A 94 5.86 20.79 -14.07
N LEU A 95 4.93 19.84 -14.17
CA LEU A 95 4.65 19.07 -15.39
C LEU A 95 4.15 19.92 -16.58
N PRO A 96 3.24 20.91 -16.46
CA PRO A 96 2.82 21.73 -17.59
C PRO A 96 3.99 22.57 -18.13
N MET A 97 4.95 22.95 -17.29
CA MET A 97 6.16 23.65 -17.73
C MET A 97 7.08 22.71 -18.54
N LEU A 98 7.19 21.44 -18.12
CA LEU A 98 7.85 20.38 -18.91
C LEU A 98 7.11 20.09 -20.21
N GLN A 99 5.77 20.01 -20.20
CA GLN A 99 4.96 19.83 -21.40
C GLN A 99 5.16 20.97 -22.39
N LYS A 100 5.15 22.24 -21.95
CA LYS A 100 5.43 23.38 -22.84
C LYS A 100 6.82 23.32 -23.48
N LYS A 101 7.85 22.87 -22.73
CA LYS A 101 9.19 22.68 -23.30
C LYS A 101 9.25 21.50 -24.26
N PHE A 102 8.54 20.40 -23.93
CA PHE A 102 8.43 19.25 -24.83
C PHE A 102 7.66 19.59 -26.10
N GLU A 103 6.58 20.38 -26.00
CA GLU A 103 5.82 20.88 -27.14
C GLU A 103 6.65 21.82 -28.01
N SER A 104 7.48 22.70 -27.44
CA SER A 104 8.36 23.54 -28.27
C SER A 104 9.40 22.68 -29.00
N ILE A 105 10.04 21.74 -28.31
CA ILE A 105 11.02 20.83 -28.91
C ILE A 105 10.37 19.94 -29.99
N THR A 106 9.18 19.40 -29.73
CA THR A 106 8.46 18.60 -30.73
C THR A 106 7.83 19.44 -31.83
N ALA A 107 7.49 20.71 -31.60
CA ALA A 107 7.08 21.62 -32.66
C ALA A 107 8.27 21.89 -33.60
N ASP A 108 9.44 22.19 -33.07
CA ASP A 108 10.66 22.38 -33.88
C ASP A 108 11.02 21.10 -34.64
N LEU A 109 10.94 19.94 -33.98
CA LEU A 109 11.21 18.63 -34.59
C LEU A 109 10.15 18.26 -35.64
N LYS A 110 8.86 18.55 -35.38
CA LYS A 110 7.77 18.34 -36.35
C LYS A 110 7.90 19.28 -37.53
N THR A 111 8.32 20.53 -37.35
CA THR A 111 8.53 21.46 -38.46
C THR A 111 9.68 20.97 -39.35
N TRP A 112 10.74 20.45 -38.74
CA TRP A 112 11.87 19.82 -39.43
C TRP A 112 11.48 18.53 -40.17
N ILE A 113 10.72 17.64 -39.51
CA ILE A 113 10.23 16.38 -40.08
C ILE A 113 9.13 16.62 -41.12
N GLN A 114 8.26 17.60 -40.97
CA GLN A 114 7.18 17.93 -41.90
C GLN A 114 7.74 18.56 -43.18
N SER A 115 8.82 19.35 -43.08
CA SER A 115 9.58 19.81 -44.25
C SER A 115 10.30 18.67 -45.01
N THR A 116 10.57 17.54 -44.35
CA THR A 116 11.37 16.43 -44.90
C THR A 116 10.53 15.19 -45.29
N PHE A 117 9.43 14.88 -44.60
CA PHE A 117 8.76 13.56 -44.67
C PHE A 117 7.22 13.57 -44.74
N GLY A 118 6.51 14.70 -44.61
CA GLY A 118 5.08 14.80 -44.96
C GLY A 118 4.14 13.71 -44.42
N VAL A 119 4.19 13.35 -43.13
CA VAL A 119 3.40 12.24 -42.56
C VAL A 119 2.11 12.68 -41.87
N THR A 120 1.06 11.90 -42.16
CA THR A 120 -0.39 12.10 -42.04
C THR A 120 -0.98 12.06 -40.62
N LEU A 121 -1.97 12.92 -40.41
CA LEU A 121 -2.81 13.15 -39.21
C LEU A 121 -3.59 11.92 -38.69
N ALA A 122 -3.67 10.81 -39.44
CA ALA A 122 -4.56 9.68 -39.14
C ALA A 122 -4.14 8.84 -37.91
N LYS A 123 -2.85 8.84 -37.52
CA LYS A 123 -2.38 8.12 -36.32
C LYS A 123 -2.77 8.80 -34.99
N GLN A 124 -3.21 10.06 -35.06
CA GLN A 124 -3.43 10.89 -33.89
C GLN A 124 -4.77 10.59 -33.21
N GLU A 125 -5.82 10.29 -33.96
CA GLU A 125 -7.13 9.94 -33.40
C GLU A 125 -7.16 8.57 -32.71
N GLN A 126 -6.39 7.60 -33.24
CA GLN A 126 -6.33 6.25 -32.67
C GLN A 126 -5.56 6.24 -31.34
N MET A 127 -4.46 7.00 -31.24
CA MET A 127 -3.73 7.19 -29.98
C MET A 127 -4.57 7.92 -28.92
N ILE A 128 -5.43 8.86 -29.30
CA ILE A 128 -6.32 9.54 -28.36
C ILE A 128 -7.39 8.59 -27.82
N LYS A 129 -7.97 7.72 -28.66
CA LYS A 129 -8.94 6.71 -28.20
C LYS A 129 -8.30 5.64 -27.30
N ASP A 130 -7.07 5.21 -27.60
CA ASP A 130 -6.34 4.25 -26.75
C ASP A 130 -5.85 4.91 -25.44
N ALA A 131 -5.47 6.18 -25.46
CA ALA A 131 -5.15 6.97 -24.27
C ALA A 131 -6.38 7.24 -23.39
N LEU A 132 -7.56 7.43 -23.99
CA LEU A 132 -8.82 7.59 -23.25
C LEU A 132 -9.29 6.28 -22.62
N ASN A 133 -9.17 5.15 -23.32
CA ASN A 133 -9.50 3.84 -22.76
C ASN A 133 -8.53 3.43 -21.64
N SER A 134 -7.23 3.69 -21.80
CA SER A 134 -6.24 3.48 -20.74
C SER A 134 -6.43 4.44 -19.58
N SER A 135 -6.87 5.68 -19.81
CA SER A 135 -7.28 6.62 -18.76
C SER A 135 -8.49 6.12 -17.98
N GLN A 136 -9.55 5.61 -18.63
CA GLN A 136 -10.70 5.04 -17.89
C GLN A 136 -10.31 3.82 -17.06
N ALA A 137 -9.47 2.93 -17.62
CA ALA A 137 -8.95 1.77 -16.87
C ALA A 137 -8.04 2.19 -15.70
N MET A 138 -7.25 3.25 -15.87
CA MET A 138 -6.41 3.82 -14.82
C MET A 138 -7.24 4.52 -13.75
N VAL A 139 -8.29 5.27 -14.13
CA VAL A 139 -9.26 5.88 -13.19
C VAL A 139 -9.95 4.79 -12.38
N GLY A 140 -10.39 3.70 -13.01
CA GLY A 140 -10.97 2.54 -12.32
C GLY A 140 -9.99 1.86 -11.35
N LYS A 141 -8.72 1.67 -11.75
CA LYS A 141 -7.68 1.14 -10.85
C LYS A 141 -7.38 2.08 -9.69
N THR A 142 -7.20 3.37 -9.95
CA THR A 142 -6.93 4.38 -8.93
C THR A 142 -8.09 4.51 -7.95
N LEU A 143 -9.33 4.50 -8.42
CA LEU A 143 -10.52 4.48 -7.56
C LEU A 143 -10.52 3.27 -6.63
N ASN A 144 -10.32 2.06 -7.17
CA ASN A 144 -10.26 0.85 -6.34
C ASN A 144 -9.09 0.88 -5.35
N SER A 145 -7.92 1.37 -5.77
CA SER A 145 -6.77 1.53 -4.88
C SER A 145 -7.02 2.56 -3.78
N VAL A 146 -7.63 3.70 -4.09
CA VAL A 146 -7.98 4.73 -3.11
C VAL A 146 -9.02 4.21 -2.13
N LEU A 147 -10.06 3.52 -2.61
CA LEU A 147 -11.07 2.89 -1.76
C LEU A 147 -10.46 1.81 -0.85
N GLY A 148 -9.54 0.99 -1.37
CA GLY A 148 -8.80 0.00 -0.59
C GLY A 148 -7.93 0.64 0.50
N ILE A 149 -7.18 1.70 0.15
CA ILE A 149 -6.37 2.44 1.11
C ILE A 149 -7.25 3.10 2.18
N LEU A 150 -8.37 3.71 1.80
CA LEU A 150 -9.32 4.30 2.76
C LEU A 150 -9.87 3.25 3.72
N SER A 151 -10.22 2.06 3.21
CA SER A 151 -10.70 0.96 4.04
C SER A 151 -9.63 0.53 5.07
N VAL A 152 -8.38 0.37 4.62
CA VAL A 152 -7.26 0.02 5.51
C VAL A 152 -6.98 1.13 6.52
N VAL A 153 -6.96 2.40 6.10
CA VAL A 153 -6.75 3.55 6.99
C VAL A 153 -7.84 3.66 8.06
N PHE A 154 -9.06 3.20 7.77
CA PHE A 154 -10.15 3.17 8.75
C PHE A 154 -10.06 1.97 9.71
N LEU A 155 -9.69 0.78 9.21
CA LEU A 155 -9.54 -0.44 10.03
C LEU A 155 -8.26 -0.44 10.89
N LEU A 156 -7.18 0.16 10.40
CA LEU A 156 -5.87 0.14 11.04
C LEU A 156 -5.85 0.74 12.46
N PRO A 157 -6.51 1.88 12.75
CA PRO A 157 -6.64 2.40 14.11
C PRO A 157 -7.36 1.42 15.06
N VAL A 158 -8.35 0.67 14.56
CA VAL A 158 -9.08 -0.33 15.35
C VAL A 158 -8.16 -1.50 15.71
N TYR A 159 -7.39 -2.01 14.74
CA TYR A 159 -6.42 -3.07 15.01
C TYR A 159 -5.34 -2.64 16.00
N ILE A 160 -4.86 -1.40 15.89
CA ILE A 160 -3.86 -0.84 16.80
C ILE A 160 -4.43 -0.68 18.20
N PHE A 161 -5.66 -0.18 18.32
CA PHE A 161 -6.36 -0.10 19.60
C PHE A 161 -6.48 -1.47 20.25
N LEU A 162 -6.91 -2.49 19.49
CA LEU A 162 -7.08 -3.85 20.00
C LEU A 162 -5.74 -4.47 20.42
N MET A 163 -4.70 -4.32 19.59
CA MET A 163 -3.35 -4.82 19.91
C MET A 163 -2.72 -4.12 21.10
N LEU A 164 -2.82 -2.78 21.17
CA LEU A 164 -2.25 -2.00 22.27
C LEU A 164 -3.02 -2.25 23.57
N PHE A 165 -4.35 -2.42 23.51
CA PHE A 165 -5.14 -2.89 24.65
C PHE A 165 -4.65 -4.26 25.11
N MET A 166 -4.53 -5.23 24.21
CA MET A 166 -4.04 -6.57 24.55
C MET A 166 -2.64 -6.54 25.21
N PHE A 167 -1.71 -5.76 24.65
CA PHE A 167 -0.36 -5.62 25.18
C PHE A 167 -0.32 -4.91 26.55
N THR A 168 -1.29 -4.04 26.86
CA THR A 168 -1.39 -3.37 28.17
C THR A 168 -2.10 -4.21 29.24
N ILE A 169 -3.02 -5.10 28.84
CA ILE A 169 -3.73 -5.99 29.77
C ILE A 169 -2.92 -7.23 30.11
N ILE A 170 -2.14 -7.77 29.17
CA ILE A 170 -1.29 -8.93 29.40
C ILE A 170 0.09 -8.39 29.81
N PRO A 171 0.44 -8.35 31.10
CA PRO A 171 1.78 -7.99 31.51
C PRO A 171 2.72 -9.15 31.13
N ILE A 172 3.16 -9.23 29.87
CA ILE A 172 4.23 -10.17 29.44
C ILE A 172 5.61 -9.61 29.87
N CYS A 173 5.65 -8.83 30.95
CA CYS A 173 6.87 -8.45 31.64
C CYS A 173 6.56 -8.36 33.13
N CYS A 174 6.42 -9.53 33.75
CA CYS A 174 7.07 -9.82 35.02
C CYS A 174 7.87 -11.10 34.78
#